data_AF-A0A949U9H9-F1
#
_entry.id   AF-A0A949U9H9-F1
#
_cell.length_a   1.000
_cell.length_b   1.000
_cell.length_c   1.000
_cell.angle_alpha   90.00
_cell.angle_beta   90.00
_cell.angle_gamma   90.00
#
_symmetry.space_group_name_H-M   'P 1'
#
loop_
_entity.id
_entity.type
_entity.pdbx_description
1 polymer ?
#
loop_
_entity_poly.entity_id
_entity_poly.type
_entity_poly.pdbx_seq_one_letter_code
_entity_poly.pdbx_strand_id
1 'polypeptide(L)' 'MGEGLFQPMHLLVIAFIALLVFGPKKLPELGKGLGDGIRAFKDGMKEPDSAASKSQENKNS' A
#
# COMPACT_ATOMS: atom_id res chain seq x y z
N MET A 1 9.06 8.81 -30.11
CA MET A 1 9.15 8.94 -28.64
C MET A 1 7.73 8.83 -28.09
N GLY A 2 7.35 7.70 -27.47
CA GLY A 2 6.06 7.60 -26.76
C GLY A 2 5.34 6.25 -26.73
N GLU A 3 5.74 5.24 -27.50
CA GLU A 3 5.02 3.95 -27.61
C GLU A 3 5.53 2.89 -26.59
N GLY A 4 5.75 3.31 -25.35
CA GLY A 4 6.20 2.41 -24.29
C GLY A 4 5.05 1.83 -23.46
N LEU A 5 5.23 0.62 -22.96
CA LEU A 5 4.37 -0.09 -21.98
C LEU A 5 3.92 0.76 -20.78
N PHE A 6 4.59 1.87 -20.51
CA PHE A 6 4.27 2.83 -19.46
C PHE A 6 3.19 3.86 -19.83
N GLN A 7 2.55 3.75 -21.00
CA GLN A 7 1.40 4.59 -21.29
C GLN A 7 0.27 4.30 -20.28
N PRO A 8 -0.24 5.32 -19.56
CA PRO A 8 -1.30 5.14 -18.57
C PRO A 8 -2.56 4.51 -19.18
N MET A 9 -2.81 4.71 -20.48
CA MET A 9 -3.89 4.04 -21.20
C MET A 9 -3.75 2.52 -21.24
N HIS A 10 -2.54 1.99 -21.45
CA HIS A 10 -2.31 0.53 -21.45
C HIS A 10 -2.50 -0.07 -20.06
N LEU A 11 -1.98 0.59 -19.02
CA LEU A 11 -2.20 0.19 -17.63
C LEU A 11 -3.68 0.19 -17.26
N LEU A 12 -4.44 1.19 -17.73
CA LEU A 12 -5.88 1.27 -17.49
C LEU A 12 -6.64 0.13 -18.18
N VAL A 13 -6.29 -0.23 -19.41
CA VAL A 13 -6.87 -1.39 -20.11
C VAL A 13 -6.59 -2.70 -19.36
N ILE A 14 -5.35 -2.93 -18.93
CA ILE A 14 -4.98 -4.13 -18.17
C ILE A 14 -5.73 -4.16 -16.83
N ALA A 15 -5.78 -3.03 -16.12
CA ALA A 15 -6.52 -2.90 -14.88
C ALA A 15 -8.02 -3.15 -15.09
N PHE A 16 -8.60 -2.70 -16.20
CA PHE A 16 -9.99 -2.94 -16.55
C PHE A 16 -10.26 -4.42 -16.78
N ILE A 17 -9.40 -5.13 -17.54
CA ILE A 17 -9.53 -6.58 -17.74
C ILE A 17 -9.35 -7.33 -16.42
N ALA A 18 -8.37 -6.95 -15.61
CA ALA A 18 -8.18 -7.53 -14.27
C ALA A 18 -9.41 -7.30 -13.38
N LEU A 19 -10.02 -6.10 -13.43
CA LEU A 19 -11.26 -5.79 -12.73
C LEU A 19 -12.45 -6.62 -13.20
N LEU A 20 -12.51 -7.02 -14.47
CA LEU A 20 -13.55 -7.93 -14.97
C LEU A 20 -13.33 -9.36 -14.46
N VAL A 21 -12.08 -9.82 -14.39
CA VAL A 21 -11.74 -11.18 -13.92
C VAL A 21 -11.87 -11.31 -12.39
N PHE A 22 -11.28 -10.38 -11.65
CA PHE A 22 -11.29 -10.39 -10.18
C PHE A 22 -12.54 -9.73 -9.59
N GLY A 23 -13.18 -8.82 -10.32
CA GLY A 23 -14.32 -8.03 -9.86
C GLY A 23 -13.91 -6.78 -9.07
N PRO A 24 -14.59 -5.63 -9.24
CA PRO A 24 -14.30 -4.40 -8.50
C PRO A 24 -14.49 -4.54 -6.98
N LYS A 25 -15.28 -5.52 -6.53
CA LYS A 25 -15.50 -5.81 -5.12
C LYS A 25 -14.33 -6.53 -4.45
N LYS A 26 -13.49 -7.25 -5.21
CA LYS A 26 -12.34 -7.99 -4.66
C LYS A 26 -11.09 -7.14 -4.51
N LEU A 27 -10.92 -6.09 -5.32
CA LEU A 27 -9.83 -5.13 -5.13
C LEU A 27 -9.77 -4.49 -3.72
N PRO A 28 -10.86 -3.96 -3.13
CA PRO A 28 -10.81 -3.38 -1.79
C PRO A 28 -10.63 -4.43 -0.68
N GLU A 29 -11.12 -5.65 -0.90
CA GLU A 29 -10.94 -6.78 0.03
C GLU A 29 -9.46 -7.21 0.09
N LEU A 30 -8.83 -7.38 -1.07
CA LEU A 30 -7.41 -7.68 -1.20
C LEU A 30 -6.52 -6.52 -0.73
N GLY A 31 -6.89 -5.28 -1.07
CA GLY A 31 -6.18 -4.08 -0.66
C GLY A 31 -6.18 -3.85 0.85
N LYS A 32 -7.29 -4.16 1.53
CA LYS A 32 -7.36 -4.14 3.00
C LYS A 32 -6.41 -5.16 3.62
N GLY A 33 -6.42 -6.41 3.15
CA GLY A 33 -5.52 -7.46 3.65
C GLY A 33 -4.04 -7.16 3.40
N LEU A 34 -3.70 -6.71 2.18
CA LEU A 34 -2.34 -6.30 1.83
C LEU A 34 -1.90 -5.07 2.64
N GLY A 35 -2.78 -4.08 2.80
CA GLY A 35 -2.50 -2.87 3.57
C GLY A 35 -2.22 -3.16 5.04
N ASP A 36 -2.99 -4.06 5.65
CA ASP A 36 -2.78 -4.50 7.03
C ASP A 36 -1.46 -5.26 7.18
N GLY A 37 -1.14 -6.16 6.24
CA GLY A 37 0.13 -6.89 6.20
C GLY A 37 1.34 -5.97 6.00
N ILE A 38 1.27 -5.01 5.06
CA ILE A 38 2.32 -3.99 4.87
C ILE A 38 2.47 -3.13 6.12
N ARG A 39 1.37 -2.80 6.81
CA ARG A 39 1.40 -2.01 8.04
C ARG A 39 2.07 -2.77 9.18
N ALA A 40 1.72 -4.03 9.38
CA ALA A 40 2.37 -4.92 10.36
C ALA A 40 3.86 -5.14 10.04
N PHE A 41 4.19 -5.34 8.76
CA PHE A 41 5.57 -5.45 8.29
C PHE A 41 6.37 -4.17 8.53
N LYS A 42 5.77 -3.00 8.23
CA LYS A 42 6.40 -1.70 8.49
C LYS A 42 6.59 -1.43 9.97
N ASP A 43 5.64 -1.83 10.82
CA ASP A 43 5.72 -1.66 12.27
C ASP A 43 6.84 -2.53 12.87
N GLY A 44 6.89 -3.81 12.49
CA GLY A 44 7.96 -4.73 12.90
C GLY A 44 9.34 -4.35 12.35
N MET A 45 9.41 -3.74 11.15
CA MET A 45 10.65 -3.16 10.62
C MET A 45 11.01 -1.80 11.25
N LYS A 46 10.06 -1.12 11.90
CA LYS A 46 10.33 0.14 12.62
C LYS A 46 10.80 -0.11 14.05
N GLU A 47 10.48 -1.24 14.67
CA GLU A 47 11.01 -1.62 15.99
C GLU A 47 12.54 -1.60 16.11
N PRO A 48 13.36 -2.05 15.13
CA PRO A 48 14.82 -1.90 15.22
C PRO A 48 15.31 -0.45 15.17
N ASP A 49 14.51 0.51 14.69
CA ASP A 49 14.91 1.91 14.49
C ASP A 49 14.19 2.91 15.44
N SER A 50 13.00 2.56 15.94
CA SER A 50 12.10 3.46 16.68
C SER A 50 12.11 3.25 18.20
N ALA A 51 13.01 2.43 18.75
CA ALA A 51 13.33 2.48 20.17
C ALA A 51 13.97 3.82 20.60
N ALA A 52 14.39 4.67 19.65
CA ALA A 52 14.98 5.98 19.91
C ALA A 52 13.99 7.18 19.88
N SER A 53 12.70 7.00 19.57
CA SER A 53 11.79 8.17 19.40
C SER A 53 10.35 7.92 19.86
N LYS A 54 10.16 7.46 21.10
CA LYS A 54 8.89 7.59 21.85
C LYS A 54 9.11 8.09 23.29
N SER A 55 10.10 8.96 23.51
CA SER A 55 10.27 9.66 24.78
C SER A 55 10.49 11.15 24.56
N GLN A 56 9.48 11.85 24.07
CA GLN A 56 9.26 13.28 24.35
C GLN A 56 7.91 13.69 23.78
N GLU A 57 6.94 13.91 24.67
CA GLU A 57 5.83 14.87 24.59
C GLU A 57 4.63 14.34 25.39
N ASN A 58 4.81 14.31 26.70
CA ASN A 58 3.76 14.20 27.72
C ASN A 58 4.48 14.26 29.08
N LYS A 59 4.79 15.48 29.53
CA LYS A 59 4.81 15.80 30.95
C LYS A 59 4.58 17.30 31.10
N ASN A 60 3.33 17.70 31.00
CA ASN A 60 2.87 18.94 31.62
C ASN A 60 2.74 18.66 33.12
N SER A 61 3.73 19.05 33.91
CA SER A 61 3.66 19.42 35.33
C SER A 61 5.00 19.97 35.78
#